data_AF-A0A804MM78-F1
#
_entry.id   AF-A0A804MM78-F1
#
_cell.length_a   1.000
_cell.length_b   1.000
_cell.length_c   1.000
_cell.angle_alpha   90.00
_cell.angle_beta   90.00
_cell.angle_gamma   90.00
#
_symmetry.space_group_name_H-M   'P 1'
#
loop_
_entity.id
_entity.type
_entity.pdbx_description
1 polymer ?
#
loop_
_entity_poly.entity_id
_entity_poly.type
_entity_poly.pdbx_seq_one_letter_code
_entity_poly.pdbx_strand_id
1 'polypeptide(L)'
;MKGGTQAISLMVHLAVPWLCLASWAALLPALASGNVGAAAPILRADYIKLNFSTASATPDKYKSFIASVRAGLVSKAGGNSSGIPVLVDEDDPLALESFLNITLVNKAGRSVSLKMDVSRAYFVAYVAGQRSCLLKRSGRTFSSAICYYGGPWGTSSAPVTRPAAAAGDGEDPGVAAWRARDLDEAISSLFLFPTGNATEEELRRGVAACDMMVASAATFPYVERRMSAGMWDSNGVANDPSLRGLQARWPWLSAAVQQSYQGAFAAPVPVQRSNGKWMRVDNVRSAVPLVSFLEHGSCNRTRGAPALLIRSVVQEPDEDMQPGGGARATTAACGLPAEPTVRLVGPEGRCVDVPYGYYYNGNQVQLWSCKSTSAVNQLWTLKRDGTIRSNGKCLTSSGDAAGARAVVDDCPRFPTGRVVWEVRVDGTVALKWSRGLVLAVTSSTLFAGLTVRQDDRGTGQSWTPTNVTAPLDAAIVGFRDLCLQADYAGSVSVAACRDGVQWSLYPDGSVRPPAWLLLQWQCLAADASGGVTVKLCDGAGSSCERWVFRNDGTIFNTGTGMVLDARPSAGANATASQVIVSPATGSPTQQWTLML
;
A
#
# COMPACT_ATOMS: atom_id res chain seq x y z
N MET A 1 -54.65 -2.91 -28.12
CA MET A 1 -53.90 -3.01 -29.39
C MET A 1 -53.28 -1.65 -29.66
N LYS A 2 -51.94 -1.62 -29.76
CA LYS A 2 -50.95 -0.62 -30.27
C LYS A 2 -51.45 0.84 -30.42
N GLY A 3 -50.87 1.88 -29.80
CA GLY A 3 -49.50 2.08 -29.31
C GLY A 3 -48.91 3.30 -30.03
N GLY A 4 -48.92 4.45 -29.37
CA GLY A 4 -48.46 5.74 -29.92
C GLY A 4 -46.94 5.85 -30.02
N THR A 5 -46.49 6.39 -31.15
CA THR A 5 -45.10 6.60 -31.54
C THR A 5 -44.47 7.79 -30.78
N GLN A 6 -43.39 7.52 -30.05
CA GLN A 6 -42.50 8.55 -29.49
C GLN A 6 -41.50 9.04 -30.54
N ALA A 7 -41.14 10.32 -30.42
CA ALA A 7 -40.17 11.01 -31.24
C ALA A 7 -38.73 10.47 -31.04
N ILE A 8 -38.06 10.19 -32.15
CA ILE A 8 -36.65 9.82 -32.23
C ILE A 8 -35.83 11.12 -32.14
N SER A 9 -35.15 11.32 -31.01
CA SER A 9 -34.08 12.32 -30.89
C SER A 9 -32.75 11.63 -31.22
N LEU A 10 -32.23 11.89 -32.42
CA LEU A 10 -30.92 11.44 -32.88
C LEU A 10 -29.84 12.17 -32.05
N MET A 11 -29.22 11.49 -31.08
CA MET A 11 -27.94 11.95 -30.50
C MET A 11 -26.80 11.48 -31.40
N VAL A 12 -26.20 12.44 -32.10
CA VAL A 12 -24.96 12.26 -32.87
C VAL A 12 -23.82 12.12 -31.85
N HIS A 13 -23.36 10.89 -31.63
CA HIS A 13 -22.10 10.62 -30.94
C HIS A 13 -20.92 10.97 -31.86
N LEU A 14 -20.40 12.20 -31.72
CA LEU A 14 -19.04 12.51 -32.19
C LEU A 14 -18.04 11.91 -31.20
N ALA A 15 -17.70 10.65 -31.42
CA ALA A 15 -16.55 10.02 -30.80
C ALA A 15 -15.27 10.60 -31.43
N VAL A 16 -14.62 11.54 -30.74
CA VAL A 16 -13.25 11.95 -31.05
C VAL A 16 -12.34 11.19 -30.06
N PRO A 17 -11.72 10.06 -30.46
CA PRO A 17 -10.69 9.47 -29.64
C PRO A 17 -9.45 10.36 -29.77
N TRP A 18 -9.10 11.10 -28.73
CA TRP A 18 -7.77 11.69 -28.61
C TRP A 18 -6.77 10.55 -28.47
N LEU A 19 -6.19 10.18 -29.61
CA LEU A 19 -5.18 9.16 -29.77
C LEU A 19 -3.93 9.57 -28.96
N CYS A 20 -3.75 8.98 -27.77
CA CYS A 20 -2.44 8.73 -27.18
C CYS A 20 -1.69 7.73 -28.09
N LEU A 21 -1.35 8.11 -29.33
CA LEU A 21 -0.44 7.33 -30.16
C LEU A 21 0.96 7.58 -29.64
N ALA A 22 1.41 6.70 -28.75
CA ALA A 22 2.83 6.53 -28.51
C ALA A 22 3.47 6.11 -29.85
N SER A 23 4.30 6.99 -30.41
CA SER A 23 5.09 6.72 -31.60
C SER A 23 6.08 5.59 -31.29
N TRP A 24 5.68 4.35 -31.58
CA TRP A 24 6.57 3.20 -31.70
C TRP A 24 7.30 3.28 -33.05
N ALA A 25 8.36 4.06 -33.13
CA ALA A 25 9.35 3.97 -34.21
C ALA A 25 10.61 4.79 -33.85
N ALA A 26 11.56 4.12 -33.17
CA ALA A 26 13.02 4.29 -33.23
C ALA A 26 13.65 4.01 -31.86
N LEU A 27 14.10 2.76 -31.66
CA LEU A 27 15.43 2.40 -31.17
C LEU A 27 15.48 0.86 -31.01
N LEU A 28 16.26 0.24 -31.90
CA LEU A 28 16.65 -1.18 -31.95
C LEU A 28 17.46 -1.59 -30.69
N PRO A 29 17.59 -2.90 -30.40
CA PRO A 29 17.68 -3.43 -29.04
C PRO A 29 19.11 -3.39 -28.49
N ALA A 30 19.26 -2.89 -27.27
CA ALA A 30 20.39 -3.27 -26.42
C ALA A 30 19.98 -4.52 -25.64
N LEU A 31 20.67 -5.61 -25.97
CA LEU A 31 20.53 -6.94 -25.42
C LEU A 31 20.39 -6.95 -23.88
N ALA A 32 19.42 -7.75 -23.44
CA ALA A 32 19.18 -8.12 -22.07
C ALA A 32 20.37 -8.90 -21.48
N SER A 33 21.20 -8.20 -20.70
CA SER A 33 22.04 -8.74 -19.63
C SER A 33 22.49 -7.60 -18.71
N GLY A 34 21.53 -6.82 -18.22
CA GLY A 34 21.78 -5.73 -17.27
C GLY A 34 21.26 -6.10 -15.90
N ASN A 35 22.17 -6.34 -14.95
CA ASN A 35 21.86 -6.39 -13.52
C ASN A 35 20.87 -5.29 -13.14
N VAL A 36 19.77 -5.65 -12.47
CA VAL A 36 18.93 -4.70 -11.74
C VAL A 36 19.75 -4.23 -10.53
N GLY A 37 20.61 -3.26 -10.79
CA GLY A 37 21.41 -2.55 -9.81
C GLY A 37 21.69 -1.16 -10.37
N ALA A 38 21.41 -0.14 -9.55
CA ALA A 38 21.68 1.28 -9.79
C ALA A 38 20.64 2.07 -10.63
N ALA A 39 19.62 2.58 -9.93
CA ALA A 39 19.30 4.03 -9.91
C ALA A 39 18.37 4.40 -8.73
N ALA A 40 18.59 3.84 -7.54
CA ALA A 40 18.47 4.69 -6.35
C ALA A 40 19.75 5.54 -6.35
N PRO A 41 19.75 6.80 -5.87
CA PRO A 41 21.01 7.33 -5.39
C PRO A 41 21.45 6.33 -4.32
N ILE A 42 22.46 5.51 -4.64
CA ILE A 42 23.25 4.87 -3.61
C ILE A 42 23.91 6.07 -2.95
N LEU A 43 23.24 6.62 -1.93
CA LEU A 43 23.92 7.27 -0.84
C LEU A 43 24.89 6.19 -0.35
N ARG A 44 26.12 6.24 -0.88
CA ARG A 44 27.25 5.53 -0.32
C ARG A 44 27.19 5.80 1.18
N ALA A 45 27.41 4.73 1.94
CA ALA A 45 27.31 4.63 3.38
C ALA A 45 28.28 5.56 4.16
N ASP A 46 28.27 6.86 3.87
CA ASP A 46 28.56 7.88 4.87
C ASP A 46 27.38 7.85 5.82
N TYR A 47 27.64 7.44 7.07
CA TYR A 47 26.67 7.37 8.16
C TYR A 47 25.60 8.44 8.03
N ILE A 48 24.39 8.07 7.59
CA ILE A 48 23.26 8.99 7.53
C ILE A 48 23.05 9.48 8.97
N LYS A 49 23.47 10.71 9.25
CA LYS A 49 23.23 11.34 10.55
C LYS A 49 21.76 11.71 10.59
N LEU A 50 20.97 10.84 11.20
CA LEU A 50 19.54 11.02 11.37
C LEU A 50 19.30 11.94 12.55
N ASN A 51 19.28 13.24 12.28
CA ASN A 51 19.10 14.26 13.30
C ASN A 51 17.79 15.01 13.07
N PHE A 52 17.05 15.27 14.14
CA PHE A 52 15.87 16.12 14.10
C PHE A 52 15.83 17.05 15.31
N SER A 53 15.43 18.30 15.09
CA SER A 53 15.24 19.28 16.17
C SER A 53 13.82 19.82 16.18
N THR A 54 13.15 19.70 17.32
CA THR A 54 11.80 20.24 17.53
C THR A 54 11.78 21.77 17.56
N ALA A 55 12.93 22.43 17.78
CA ALA A 55 13.04 23.88 17.80
C ALA A 55 12.79 24.52 16.43
N SER A 56 13.12 23.81 15.36
CA SER A 56 12.94 24.29 13.99
C SER A 56 11.99 23.40 13.18
N ALA A 57 11.16 22.62 13.86
CA ALA A 57 10.25 21.67 13.25
C ALA A 57 9.28 22.36 12.29
N THR A 58 9.31 21.91 11.05
CA THR A 58 8.29 22.18 10.04
C THR A 58 7.88 20.84 9.43
N PRO A 59 6.67 20.70 8.87
CA PRO A 59 6.22 19.53 8.11
C PRO A 59 7.23 19.05 7.09
N ASP A 60 7.84 19.95 6.31
CA ASP A 60 8.84 19.60 5.30
C ASP A 60 10.10 19.00 5.93
N LYS A 61 10.61 19.62 7.00
CA LYS A 61 11.78 19.10 7.74
C LYS A 61 11.47 17.76 8.41
N TYR A 62 10.27 17.62 8.96
CA TYR A 62 9.81 16.38 9.56
C TYR A 62 9.68 15.26 8.53
N LYS A 63 9.05 15.50 7.38
CA LYS A 63 8.95 14.54 6.27
C LYS A 63 10.33 14.14 5.75
N SER A 64 11.21 15.11 5.54
CA SER A 64 12.60 14.84 5.14
C SER A 64 13.34 13.96 6.16
N PHE A 65 13.16 14.24 7.45
CA PHE A 65 13.70 13.41 8.52
C PHE A 65 13.16 11.98 8.48
N ILE A 66 11.83 11.79 8.43
CA ILE A 66 11.20 10.46 8.37
C ILE A 66 11.62 9.69 7.11
N ALA A 67 11.69 10.35 5.95
CA ALA A 67 12.20 9.77 4.72
C ALA A 67 13.65 9.27 4.88
N SER A 68 14.46 9.97 5.66
CA SER A 68 15.85 9.58 5.94
C SER A 68 15.91 8.37 6.88
N VAL A 69 15.04 8.31 7.89
CA VAL A 69 14.89 7.14 8.78
C VAL A 69 14.49 5.92 7.96
N ARG A 70 13.48 6.06 7.09
CA ARG A 70 13.02 5.01 6.17
C ARG A 70 14.13 4.55 5.23
N ALA A 71 14.89 5.47 4.63
CA ALA A 71 16.03 5.13 3.78
C ALA A 71 17.13 4.38 4.56
N GLY A 72 17.37 4.76 5.82
CA GLY A 72 18.27 4.05 6.72
C GLY A 72 17.86 2.59 6.94
N LEU A 73 16.59 2.32 7.24
CA LEU A 73 16.05 0.96 7.39
C LEU A 73 16.10 0.17 6.07
N VAL A 74 15.62 0.76 4.98
CA VAL A 74 15.56 0.10 3.66
C VAL A 74 16.95 -0.18 3.10
N SER A 75 17.97 0.63 3.43
CA SER A 75 19.37 0.35 3.06
C SER A 75 19.93 -0.94 3.67
N LYS A 76 19.26 -1.46 4.71
CA LYS A 76 19.58 -2.72 5.40
C LYS A 76 18.59 -3.84 5.09
N ALA A 77 17.62 -3.61 4.20
CA ALA A 77 16.64 -4.62 3.82
C ALA A 77 17.31 -5.87 3.23
N GLY A 78 16.83 -7.05 3.62
CA GLY A 78 17.32 -8.35 3.14
C GLY A 78 16.76 -8.76 1.78
N GLY A 79 15.77 -8.01 1.25
CA GLY A 79 15.16 -8.30 -0.04
C GLY A 79 13.93 -7.45 -0.34
N ASN A 80 13.10 -7.94 -1.25
CA ASN A 80 11.84 -7.31 -1.66
C ASN A 80 10.76 -8.39 -1.83
N SER A 81 9.52 -8.09 -1.45
CA SER A 81 8.35 -8.89 -1.76
C SER A 81 7.32 -8.04 -2.48
N SER A 82 6.97 -8.45 -3.71
CA SER A 82 5.94 -7.82 -4.54
C SER A 82 6.10 -6.30 -4.73
N GLY A 83 7.33 -5.82 -4.83
CA GLY A 83 7.67 -4.40 -4.98
C GLY A 83 7.92 -3.66 -3.67
N ILE A 84 7.75 -4.30 -2.51
CA ILE A 84 7.94 -3.69 -1.18
C ILE A 84 9.24 -4.22 -0.54
N PRO A 85 10.16 -3.35 -0.06
CA PRO A 85 11.35 -3.78 0.68
C PRO A 85 10.99 -4.59 1.92
N VAL A 86 11.71 -5.68 2.19
CA VAL A 86 11.58 -6.51 3.38
C VAL A 86 12.79 -6.28 4.27
N LEU A 87 12.57 -5.90 5.52
CA LEU A 87 13.65 -5.74 6.49
C LEU A 87 14.45 -7.04 6.64
N VAL A 88 15.67 -6.90 7.15
CA VAL A 88 16.54 -8.04 7.41
C VAL A 88 15.89 -8.98 8.43
N ASP A 89 16.12 -10.29 8.27
CA ASP A 89 15.70 -11.30 9.26
C ASP A 89 16.41 -11.02 10.60
N GLU A 90 15.72 -11.19 11.71
CA GLU A 90 16.28 -10.93 13.04
C GLU A 90 17.40 -11.91 13.42
N ASP A 91 17.37 -13.13 12.88
CA ASP A 91 18.43 -14.13 13.04
C ASP A 91 19.63 -13.86 12.12
N ASP A 92 19.54 -12.87 11.22
CA ASP A 92 20.66 -12.46 10.39
C ASP A 92 21.75 -11.80 11.26
N PRO A 93 23.02 -12.17 11.12
CA PRO A 93 24.13 -11.53 11.84
C PRO A 93 24.13 -10.00 11.71
N LEU A 94 23.68 -9.46 10.57
CA LEU A 94 23.55 -8.01 10.37
C LEU A 94 22.53 -7.38 11.31
N ALA A 95 21.42 -8.05 11.61
CA ALA A 95 20.40 -7.56 12.53
C ALA A 95 20.94 -7.46 13.96
N LEU A 96 21.77 -8.43 14.37
CA LEU A 96 22.38 -8.48 15.71
C LEU A 96 23.40 -7.37 15.95
N GLU A 97 24.07 -6.90 14.89
CA GLU A 97 25.16 -5.93 15.00
C GLU A 97 24.79 -4.51 14.55
N SER A 98 23.60 -4.29 13.97
CA SER A 98 23.25 -3.00 13.40
C SER A 98 22.01 -2.35 14.02
N PHE A 99 22.20 -1.11 14.44
CA PHE A 99 21.13 -0.23 14.87
C PHE A 99 21.14 1.03 14.03
N LEU A 100 19.94 1.55 13.74
CA LEU A 100 19.81 2.87 13.19
C LEU A 100 19.87 3.90 14.33
N ASN A 101 20.86 4.79 14.27
CA ASN A 101 21.10 5.82 15.29
C ASN A 101 20.34 7.11 14.93
N ILE A 102 19.39 7.51 15.77
CA ILE A 102 18.52 8.66 15.53
C ILE A 102 18.69 9.66 16.68
N THR A 103 19.23 10.85 16.40
CA THR A 103 19.43 11.89 17.42
C THR A 103 18.32 12.93 17.36
N LEU A 104 17.60 13.08 18.47
CA LEU A 104 16.55 14.06 18.64
C LEU A 104 17.02 15.15 19.60
N VAL A 105 16.83 16.41 19.23
CA VAL A 105 17.19 17.57 20.04
C VAL A 105 15.97 18.44 20.29
N ASN A 106 15.68 18.73 21.54
CA ASN A 106 14.50 19.52 21.87
C ASN A 106 14.78 21.03 21.97
N LYS A 107 13.73 21.84 22.18
CA LYS A 107 13.83 23.30 22.36
C LYS A 107 14.70 23.71 23.55
N ALA A 108 14.79 22.88 24.58
CA ALA A 108 15.64 23.10 25.75
C ALA A 108 17.12 22.70 25.51
N GLY A 109 17.49 22.26 24.31
CA GLY A 109 18.85 21.82 23.98
C GLY A 109 19.21 20.43 24.51
N ARG A 110 18.24 19.68 25.06
CA ARG A 110 18.44 18.28 25.48
C ARG A 110 18.53 17.41 24.23
N SER A 111 19.51 16.51 24.22
CA SER A 111 19.79 15.61 23.10
C SER A 111 19.69 14.15 23.54
N VAL A 112 18.93 13.36 22.80
CA VAL A 112 18.78 11.92 23.00
C VAL A 112 19.06 11.19 21.69
N SER A 113 19.95 10.21 21.71
CA SER A 113 20.23 9.34 20.56
C SER A 113 19.52 7.99 20.74
N LEU A 114 18.40 7.82 20.05
CA LEU A 114 17.64 6.58 19.98
C LEU A 114 18.36 5.52 19.13
N LYS A 115 18.23 4.26 19.53
CA LYS A 115 18.73 3.08 18.80
C LYS A 115 17.52 2.29 18.30
N MET A 116 17.30 2.30 17.00
CA MET A 116 16.23 1.55 16.35
C MET A 116 16.77 0.23 15.79
N ASP A 117 16.04 -0.85 16.09
CA ASP A 117 16.27 -2.19 15.55
C ASP A 117 15.95 -2.21 14.05
N VAL A 118 16.89 -2.73 13.23
CA VAL A 118 16.74 -2.73 11.77
C VAL A 118 15.88 -3.87 11.22
N SER A 119 15.59 -4.90 12.03
CA SER A 119 14.78 -6.06 11.66
C SER A 119 13.28 -5.83 11.94
N ARG A 120 12.97 -5.09 13.02
CA ARG A 120 11.59 -4.88 13.49
C ARG A 120 11.15 -3.41 13.58
N ALA A 121 12.06 -2.47 13.26
CA ALA A 121 11.80 -1.03 13.18
C ALA A 121 11.21 -0.38 14.45
N TYR A 122 11.67 -0.76 15.64
CA TYR A 122 11.31 -0.11 16.91
C TYR A 122 12.54 0.25 17.74
N PHE A 123 12.36 1.12 18.74
CA PHE A 123 13.46 1.52 19.63
C PHE A 123 13.74 0.46 20.71
N VAL A 124 14.99 -0.01 20.76
CA VAL A 124 15.52 -0.97 21.74
C VAL A 124 16.32 -0.30 22.85
N ALA A 125 16.87 0.88 22.57
CA ALA A 125 17.72 1.61 23.51
C ALA A 125 17.77 3.10 23.17
N TYR A 126 18.31 3.89 24.09
CA TYR A 126 18.67 5.28 23.82
C TYR A 126 19.87 5.72 24.67
N VAL A 127 20.53 6.77 24.22
CA VAL A 127 21.63 7.44 24.93
C VAL A 127 21.20 8.86 25.27
N ALA A 128 21.37 9.26 26.53
CA ALA A 128 21.07 10.59 27.04
C ALA A 128 22.25 11.09 27.89
N GLY A 129 23.00 12.05 27.36
CA GLY A 129 24.25 12.51 27.99
C GLY A 129 25.25 11.36 28.12
N GLN A 130 25.68 11.06 29.35
CA GLN A 130 26.63 9.97 29.66
C GLN A 130 25.94 8.65 30.03
N ARG A 131 24.61 8.55 29.85
CA ARG A 131 23.83 7.38 30.24
C ARG A 131 23.23 6.67 29.03
N SER A 132 23.24 5.35 29.08
CA SER A 132 22.63 4.47 28.08
C SER A 132 21.52 3.67 28.72
N CYS A 133 20.36 3.64 28.09
CA CYS A 133 19.18 2.96 28.61
C CYS A 133 18.67 1.93 27.63
N LEU A 134 18.45 0.71 28.11
CA LEU A 134 17.81 -0.37 27.38
C LEU A 134 16.31 -0.32 27.60
N LEU A 135 15.53 -0.32 26.52
CA LEU A 135 14.07 -0.37 26.54
C LEU A 135 13.63 -1.83 26.48
N LYS A 136 13.09 -2.35 27.58
CA LYS A 136 12.45 -3.66 27.59
C LYS A 136 11.06 -3.56 26.97
N ARG A 137 10.71 -4.56 26.18
CA ARG A 137 9.39 -4.67 25.53
C ARG A 137 8.81 -6.06 25.73
N SER A 138 7.49 -6.13 25.85
CA SER A 138 6.72 -7.36 25.69
C SER A 138 6.11 -7.35 24.29
N GLY A 139 6.73 -8.08 23.37
CA GLY A 139 6.47 -7.91 21.94
C GLY A 139 6.81 -6.48 21.50
N ARG A 140 5.81 -5.74 21.01
CA ARG A 140 5.96 -4.33 20.61
C ARG A 140 5.65 -3.33 21.72
N THR A 141 5.09 -3.75 22.84
CA THR A 141 4.68 -2.84 23.90
C THR A 141 5.86 -2.56 24.83
N PHE A 142 6.17 -1.29 25.06
CA PHE A 142 7.15 -0.88 26.05
C PHE A 142 6.74 -1.35 27.45
N SER A 143 7.64 -2.05 28.14
CA SER A 143 7.41 -2.49 29.51
C SER A 143 8.17 -1.62 30.49
N SER A 144 9.50 -1.62 30.45
CA SER A 144 10.36 -0.90 31.40
C SER A 144 11.66 -0.45 30.77
N ALA A 145 12.44 0.38 31.45
CA ALA A 145 13.81 0.72 31.03
C ALA A 145 14.85 0.41 32.11
N ILE A 146 16.07 0.07 31.68
CA ILE A 146 17.24 -0.07 32.56
C ILE A 146 18.34 0.86 32.07
N CYS A 147 18.84 1.72 32.94
CA CYS A 147 19.83 2.73 32.59
C CYS A 147 21.18 2.49 33.28
N TYR A 148 22.26 2.70 32.53
CA TYR A 148 23.65 2.53 32.94
C TYR A 148 24.43 3.83 32.73
N TYR A 149 25.41 4.09 33.59
CA TYR A 149 26.41 5.13 33.37
C TYR A 149 27.55 4.59 32.50
N GLY A 150 27.94 5.31 31.45
CA GLY A 150 29.09 4.92 30.60
C GLY A 150 28.83 3.74 29.65
N GLY A 151 27.57 3.45 29.33
CA GLY A 151 27.18 2.35 28.44
C GLY A 151 26.90 1.04 29.18
N PRO A 152 26.24 0.06 28.53
CA PRO A 152 25.93 -1.24 29.14
C PRO A 152 27.18 -2.07 29.49
N TRP A 153 28.35 -1.65 29.00
CA TRP A 153 29.66 -2.27 29.23
C TRP A 153 30.53 -1.52 30.27
N GLY A 154 30.03 -0.44 30.87
CA GLY A 154 30.74 0.35 31.87
C GLY A 154 30.71 -0.33 33.25
N THR A 155 31.88 -0.63 33.81
CA THR A 155 32.07 -1.50 34.98
C THR A 155 31.85 -0.86 36.36
N SER A 156 31.22 0.31 36.50
CA SER A 156 31.30 1.06 37.77
C SER A 156 30.04 1.70 38.37
N SER A 157 28.82 1.33 37.95
CA SER A 157 27.62 1.72 38.72
C SER A 157 26.52 0.68 38.65
N ALA A 158 25.90 0.37 39.80
CA ALA A 158 24.72 -0.47 39.85
C ALA A 158 23.63 0.12 38.92
N PRO A 159 22.98 -0.69 38.08
CA PRO A 159 21.95 -0.19 37.18
C PRO A 159 20.83 0.46 38.00
N VAL A 160 20.33 1.59 37.51
CA VAL A 160 19.06 2.12 38.00
C VAL A 160 17.97 1.26 37.35
N THR A 161 17.69 0.10 37.96
CA THR A 161 16.54 -0.73 37.64
C THR A 161 15.34 -0.16 38.38
N ARG A 162 14.44 0.51 37.66
CA ARG A 162 13.10 0.81 38.16
C ARG A 162 12.16 -0.17 37.46
N PRO A 163 11.63 -1.19 38.17
CA PRO A 163 10.64 -2.06 37.58
C PRO A 163 9.46 -1.19 37.19
N ALA A 164 9.03 -1.32 35.93
CA ALA A 164 7.84 -0.64 35.53
C ALA A 164 6.63 -1.31 36.16
N ALA A 165 5.66 -0.51 36.62
CA ALA A 165 4.34 -1.05 36.93
C ALA A 165 3.87 -1.85 35.71
N ALA A 166 3.34 -3.06 35.96
CA ALA A 166 2.89 -3.96 34.90
C ALA A 166 2.03 -3.18 33.90
N ALA A 167 2.41 -3.22 32.63
CA ALA A 167 1.64 -2.62 31.56
C ALA A 167 0.23 -3.22 31.60
N GLY A 168 -0.74 -2.45 32.11
CA GLY A 168 -2.15 -2.73 31.88
C GLY A 168 -2.38 -2.78 30.38
N ASP A 169 -3.26 -3.68 29.95
CA ASP A 169 -3.50 -3.98 28.55
C ASP A 169 -3.73 -2.71 27.72
N GLY A 170 -2.74 -2.35 26.88
CA GLY A 170 -2.95 -1.61 25.63
C GLY A 170 -3.34 -0.13 25.66
N GLU A 171 -3.48 0.52 26.83
CA GLU A 171 -3.81 1.95 26.87
C GLU A 171 -2.56 2.82 27.05
N ASP A 172 -2.16 3.44 25.94
CA ASP A 172 -1.18 4.53 25.90
C ASP A 172 -1.65 5.65 26.85
N PRO A 173 -0.74 6.35 27.56
CA PRO A 173 -1.13 7.21 28.65
C PRO A 173 -1.89 8.44 28.18
N GLY A 174 -3.23 8.34 28.10
CA GLY A 174 -4.17 9.46 27.92
C GLY A 174 -3.89 10.42 26.76
N VAL A 175 -3.09 10.04 25.76
CA VAL A 175 -2.68 10.95 24.69
C VAL A 175 -3.87 11.15 23.74
N ALA A 176 -4.58 12.27 23.90
CA ALA A 176 -5.72 12.62 23.05
C ALA A 176 -5.28 13.05 21.63
N ALA A 177 -4.11 13.67 21.51
CA ALA A 177 -3.57 14.14 20.22
C ALA A 177 -2.04 14.21 20.24
N TRP A 178 -1.42 13.99 19.09
CA TRP A 178 0.03 14.08 18.85
C TRP A 178 0.40 15.43 18.23
N ARG A 179 1.28 16.16 18.91
CA ARG A 179 1.73 17.52 18.57
C ARG A 179 3.25 17.58 18.57
N ALA A 180 3.83 18.59 17.93
CA ALA A 180 5.28 18.84 18.00
C ALA A 180 5.81 18.97 19.45
N ARG A 181 4.99 19.49 20.38
CA ARG A 181 5.36 19.60 21.80
C ARG A 181 5.46 18.24 22.50
N ASP A 182 4.70 17.23 22.07
CA ASP A 182 4.71 15.93 22.74
C ASP A 182 6.03 15.20 22.41
N LEU A 183 6.56 15.39 21.19
CA LEU A 183 7.93 14.96 20.85
C LEU A 183 9.00 15.76 21.62
N ASP A 184 8.78 17.06 21.84
CA ASP A 184 9.70 17.91 22.61
C ASP A 184 9.79 17.49 24.10
N GLU A 185 8.63 17.18 24.69
CA GLU A 185 8.49 16.66 26.06
C GLU A 185 9.00 15.22 26.17
N ALA A 186 8.81 14.40 25.16
CA ALA A 186 9.39 13.06 25.08
C ALA A 186 10.91 13.10 25.20
N ILE A 187 11.58 13.96 24.42
CA ILE A 187 13.04 14.12 24.49
C ILE A 187 13.47 14.56 25.89
N SER A 188 12.73 15.48 26.53
CA SER A 188 12.98 15.86 27.93
C SER A 188 12.86 14.69 28.89
N SER A 189 11.79 13.91 28.77
CA SER A 189 11.48 12.78 29.65
C SER A 189 12.53 11.68 29.52
N LEU A 190 12.90 11.32 28.28
CA LEU A 190 13.98 10.36 28.03
C LEU A 190 15.33 10.86 28.56
N PHE A 191 15.63 12.15 28.42
CA PHE A 191 16.88 12.73 28.90
C PHE A 191 16.97 12.77 30.43
N LEU A 192 15.86 13.06 31.11
CA LEU A 192 15.80 13.23 32.56
C LEU A 192 15.54 11.93 33.32
N PHE A 193 14.84 10.95 32.76
CA PHE A 193 14.55 9.68 33.44
C PHE A 193 15.79 9.01 34.06
N PRO A 194 16.94 8.92 33.36
CA PRO A 194 18.15 8.31 33.89
C PRO A 194 18.77 9.10 35.07
N THR A 195 18.39 10.36 35.24
CA THR A 195 18.81 11.22 36.36
C THR A 195 17.93 11.07 37.61
N GLY A 196 16.77 10.40 37.48
CA GLY A 196 15.74 10.38 38.51
C GLY A 196 14.75 11.55 38.47
N ASN A 197 14.99 12.54 37.59
CA ASN A 197 14.16 13.75 37.44
C ASN A 197 13.02 13.62 36.42
N ALA A 198 12.70 12.40 35.98
CA ALA A 198 11.44 12.09 35.31
C ALA A 198 10.90 10.77 35.87
N THR A 199 9.59 10.71 35.98
CA THR A 199 8.81 9.54 36.38
C THR A 199 8.80 8.50 35.28
N GLU A 200 8.45 7.28 35.64
CA GLU A 200 8.26 6.19 34.69
C GLU A 200 7.08 6.44 33.73
N GLU A 201 6.06 7.14 34.21
CA GLU A 201 4.89 7.51 33.41
C GLU A 201 5.25 8.55 32.33
N GLU A 202 6.08 9.53 32.68
CA GLU A 202 6.67 10.47 31.71
C GLU A 202 7.55 9.74 30.70
N LEU A 203 8.35 8.75 31.14
CA LEU A 203 9.13 7.92 30.22
C LEU A 203 8.24 7.13 29.27
N ARG A 204 7.18 6.48 29.77
CA ARG A 204 6.23 5.69 28.98
C ARG A 204 5.59 6.55 27.89
N ARG A 205 5.10 7.74 28.25
CA ARG A 205 4.56 8.73 27.30
C ARG A 205 5.61 9.18 26.28
N GLY A 206 6.85 9.39 26.72
CA GLY A 206 7.95 9.76 25.84
C GLY A 206 8.31 8.68 24.83
N VAL A 207 8.38 7.42 25.26
CA VAL A 207 8.64 6.27 24.36
C VAL A 207 7.50 6.10 23.36
N ALA A 208 6.24 6.24 23.80
CA ALA A 208 5.08 6.19 22.93
C ALA A 208 5.10 7.29 21.85
N ALA A 209 5.46 8.51 22.22
CA ALA A 209 5.62 9.61 21.26
C ALA A 209 6.70 9.29 20.21
N CYS A 210 7.84 8.73 20.62
CA CYS A 210 8.87 8.30 19.68
C CYS A 210 8.37 7.17 18.77
N ASP A 211 7.69 6.16 19.32
CA ASP A 211 7.16 5.02 18.57
C ASP A 211 6.11 5.45 17.53
N MET A 212 5.24 6.41 17.86
CA MET A 212 4.23 6.89 16.92
C MET A 212 4.81 7.91 15.93
N MET A 213 5.50 8.94 16.43
CA MET A 213 5.96 10.07 15.64
C MET A 213 7.27 9.82 14.89
N VAL A 214 7.98 8.70 15.13
CA VAL A 214 9.20 8.36 14.40
C VAL A 214 9.12 6.97 13.79
N ALA A 215 8.95 5.93 14.60
CA ALA A 215 8.95 4.55 14.09
C ALA A 215 7.76 4.27 13.17
N SER A 216 6.54 4.54 13.65
CA SER A 216 5.31 4.30 12.88
C SER A 216 5.22 5.23 11.68
N ALA A 217 5.65 6.49 11.80
CA ALA A 217 5.76 7.41 10.66
C ALA A 217 6.73 6.89 9.58
N ALA A 218 7.87 6.31 9.96
CA ALA A 218 8.80 5.71 9.00
C ALA A 218 8.18 4.50 8.28
N THR A 219 7.41 3.69 9.00
CA THR A 219 6.73 2.50 8.45
C THR A 219 5.55 2.84 7.55
N PHE A 220 4.66 3.77 7.95
CA PHE A 220 3.39 4.03 7.28
C PHE A 220 3.34 5.46 6.72
N PRO A 221 3.24 5.64 5.40
CA PRO A 221 3.09 6.98 4.79
C PRO A 221 1.88 7.75 5.32
N TYR A 222 0.79 7.06 5.64
CA TYR A 222 -0.39 7.65 6.28
C TYR A 222 -0.06 8.24 7.67
N VAL A 223 0.70 7.53 8.51
CA VAL A 223 1.09 8.02 9.84
C VAL A 223 2.07 9.20 9.69
N GLU A 224 3.06 9.13 8.80
CA GLU A 224 3.96 10.25 8.50
C GLU A 224 3.17 11.52 8.14
N ARG A 225 2.19 11.38 7.25
CA ARG A 225 1.33 12.48 6.80
C ARG A 225 0.60 13.13 7.97
N ARG A 226 -0.05 12.30 8.79
CA ARG A 226 -0.78 12.70 9.98
C ARG A 226 0.15 13.47 10.92
N MET A 227 1.29 12.91 11.28
CA MET A 227 2.26 13.57 12.17
C MET A 227 2.84 14.86 11.59
N SER A 228 3.07 14.90 10.28
CA SER A 228 3.55 16.09 9.57
C SER A 228 2.57 17.26 9.70
N ALA A 229 1.26 17.02 9.54
CA ALA A 229 0.24 18.06 9.74
C ALA A 229 0.24 18.61 11.18
N GLY A 230 0.44 17.73 12.18
CA GLY A 230 0.56 18.10 13.59
C GLY A 230 1.83 18.89 13.96
N MET A 231 2.76 19.08 13.02
CA MET A 231 3.95 19.92 13.26
C MET A 231 3.65 21.42 13.20
N TRP A 232 2.60 21.83 12.47
CA TRP A 232 2.14 23.23 12.44
C TRP A 232 0.91 23.49 13.29
N ASP A 233 0.03 22.50 13.43
CA ASP A 233 -1.18 22.67 14.23
C ASP A 233 -0.89 22.50 15.73
N SER A 234 -1.10 23.56 16.50
CA SER A 234 -0.99 23.52 17.97
C SER A 234 -1.97 22.53 18.62
N ASN A 235 -3.08 22.21 17.94
CA ASN A 235 -4.02 21.17 18.35
C ASN A 235 -3.47 19.76 18.11
N GLY A 236 -2.53 19.62 17.17
CA GLY A 236 -1.95 18.36 16.75
C GLY A 236 -2.93 17.48 16.00
N VAL A 237 -2.64 16.19 16.00
CA VAL A 237 -3.46 15.19 15.32
C VAL A 237 -4.09 14.26 16.33
N ALA A 238 -5.41 14.10 16.26
CA ALA A 238 -6.14 13.17 17.12
C ALA A 238 -5.50 11.78 17.13
N ASN A 239 -5.31 11.20 18.31
CA ASN A 239 -4.79 9.85 18.47
C ASN A 239 -5.90 8.82 18.24
N ASP A 240 -6.39 8.78 17.00
CA ASP A 240 -7.50 7.93 16.62
C ASP A 240 -7.07 6.47 16.36
N PRO A 241 -8.00 5.50 16.43
CA PRO A 241 -7.67 4.09 16.26
C PRO A 241 -7.01 3.69 14.93
N SER A 242 -7.08 4.50 13.87
CA SER A 242 -6.44 4.18 12.58
C SER A 242 -4.91 4.17 12.66
N LEU A 243 -4.33 5.00 13.54
CA LEU A 243 -2.88 5.07 13.74
C LEU A 243 -2.36 3.80 14.43
N ARG A 244 -2.93 3.50 15.61
CA ARG A 244 -2.55 2.31 16.40
C ARG A 244 -2.96 1.01 15.72
N GLY A 245 -4.11 1.01 15.04
CA GLY A 245 -4.60 -0.13 14.27
C GLY A 245 -3.62 -0.57 13.18
N LEU A 246 -3.04 0.36 12.43
CA LEU A 246 -2.00 0.05 11.45
C LEU A 246 -0.75 -0.53 12.09
N GLN A 247 -0.25 0.11 13.16
CA GLN A 247 0.96 -0.34 13.87
C GLN A 247 0.80 -1.77 14.42
N ALA A 248 -0.36 -2.06 15.02
CA ALA A 248 -0.70 -3.39 15.48
C ALA A 248 -0.76 -4.37 14.31
N ARG A 249 -1.41 -4.00 13.19
CA ARG A 249 -1.62 -4.88 12.04
C ARG A 249 -0.40 -5.11 11.16
N TRP A 250 0.70 -4.37 11.36
CA TRP A 250 1.91 -4.47 10.53
C TRP A 250 2.48 -5.88 10.36
N PRO A 251 2.64 -6.71 11.42
CA PRO A 251 3.23 -8.03 11.25
C PRO A 251 2.33 -8.93 10.39
N TRP A 252 1.01 -8.82 10.56
CA TRP A 252 0.02 -9.54 9.75
C TRP A 252 -0.01 -9.07 8.30
N LEU A 253 0.06 -7.75 8.05
CA LEU A 253 0.20 -7.21 6.69
C LEU A 253 1.50 -7.69 6.03
N SER A 254 2.61 -7.65 6.76
CA SER A 254 3.92 -8.10 6.29
C SER A 254 3.91 -9.58 5.91
N ALA A 255 3.35 -10.42 6.78
CA ALA A 255 3.20 -11.85 6.52
C ALA A 255 2.26 -12.11 5.33
N ALA A 256 1.12 -11.42 5.25
CA ALA A 256 0.14 -11.61 4.19
C ALA A 256 0.68 -11.24 2.80
N VAL A 257 1.46 -10.15 2.69
CA VAL A 257 2.14 -9.79 1.44
C VAL A 257 3.18 -10.85 1.05
N GLN A 258 4.04 -11.24 1.99
CA GLN A 258 5.13 -12.21 1.73
C GLN A 258 4.62 -13.63 1.42
N GLN A 259 3.46 -14.01 1.97
CA GLN A 259 2.82 -15.31 1.75
C GLN A 259 1.77 -15.28 0.64
N SER A 260 1.54 -14.13 0.01
CA SER A 260 0.56 -13.99 -1.07
C SER A 260 0.92 -14.89 -2.25
N TYR A 261 -0.11 -15.40 -2.94
CA TYR A 261 0.07 -16.11 -4.20
C TYR A 261 -0.56 -15.27 -5.31
N GLN A 262 0.23 -14.94 -6.33
CA GLN A 262 -0.26 -14.15 -7.46
C GLN A 262 -0.93 -12.82 -7.04
N GLY A 263 -0.40 -12.22 -5.97
CA GLY A 263 -0.89 -10.95 -5.40
C GLY A 263 -2.10 -11.07 -4.48
N ALA A 264 -2.75 -12.23 -4.37
CA ALA A 264 -3.88 -12.46 -3.47
C ALA A 264 -3.45 -13.01 -2.11
N PHE A 265 -4.07 -12.52 -1.04
CA PHE A 265 -3.83 -13.02 0.30
C PHE A 265 -4.67 -14.27 0.57
N ALA A 266 -4.16 -15.16 1.41
CA ALA A 266 -4.91 -16.32 1.88
C ALA A 266 -6.10 -15.92 2.76
N ALA A 267 -5.94 -14.85 3.53
CA ALA A 267 -6.97 -14.23 4.35
C ALA A 267 -6.78 -12.71 4.37
N PRO A 268 -7.87 -11.92 4.41
CA PRO A 268 -7.79 -10.47 4.47
C PRO A 268 -7.25 -9.99 5.83
N VAL A 269 -6.50 -8.90 5.81
CA VAL A 269 -6.03 -8.19 7.01
C VAL A 269 -6.92 -6.97 7.25
N PRO A 270 -7.66 -6.90 8.37
CA PRO A 270 -8.51 -5.74 8.65
C PRO A 270 -7.68 -4.56 9.17
N VAL A 271 -7.86 -3.40 8.56
CA VAL A 271 -7.25 -2.13 8.91
C VAL A 271 -8.34 -1.13 9.26
N GLN A 272 -8.18 -0.36 10.33
CA GLN A 272 -9.16 0.63 10.74
C GLN A 272 -8.87 1.98 10.08
N ARG A 273 -9.92 2.62 9.58
CA ARG A 273 -9.89 3.96 8.97
C ARG A 273 -10.13 5.04 10.02
N SER A 274 -9.74 6.28 9.74
CA SER A 274 -9.92 7.42 10.67
C SER A 274 -11.39 7.70 11.02
N ASN A 275 -12.32 7.33 10.13
CA ASN A 275 -13.77 7.42 10.36
C ASN A 275 -14.34 6.26 11.21
N GLY A 276 -13.49 5.41 11.78
CA GLY A 276 -13.87 4.26 12.60
C GLY A 276 -14.28 3.00 11.81
N LYS A 277 -14.53 3.10 10.50
CA LYS A 277 -14.89 1.94 9.66
C LYS A 277 -13.68 1.03 9.42
N TRP A 278 -13.94 -0.24 9.20
CA TRP A 278 -12.93 -1.23 8.84
C TRP A 278 -12.76 -1.36 7.33
N MET A 279 -11.52 -1.43 6.88
CA MET A 279 -11.10 -1.80 5.53
C MET A 279 -10.51 -3.21 5.56
N ARG A 280 -10.82 -4.03 4.57
CA ARG A 280 -10.22 -5.36 4.41
C ARG A 280 -9.15 -5.28 3.32
N VAL A 281 -7.88 -5.48 3.70
CA VAL A 281 -6.74 -5.54 2.78
C VAL A 281 -6.54 -7.00 2.40
N ASP A 282 -6.84 -7.40 1.17
CA ASP A 282 -6.85 -8.80 0.76
C ASP A 282 -5.94 -9.11 -0.44
N ASN A 283 -5.20 -8.11 -0.90
CA ASN A 283 -4.29 -8.23 -2.02
C ASN A 283 -3.12 -7.24 -1.91
N VAL A 284 -2.03 -7.53 -2.60
CA VAL A 284 -0.82 -6.70 -2.60
C VAL A 284 -1.09 -5.27 -3.06
N ARG A 285 -1.90 -5.07 -4.11
CA ARG A 285 -2.16 -3.71 -4.65
C ARG A 285 -2.81 -2.80 -3.60
N SER A 286 -3.68 -3.35 -2.76
CA SER A 286 -4.28 -2.62 -1.64
C SER A 286 -3.32 -2.39 -0.46
N ALA A 287 -2.26 -3.20 -0.32
CA ALA A 287 -1.27 -3.07 0.74
C ALA A 287 -0.12 -2.10 0.40
N VAL A 288 0.31 -2.05 -0.87
CA VAL A 288 1.42 -1.21 -1.36
C VAL A 288 1.34 0.25 -0.90
N PRO A 289 0.20 0.98 -0.98
CA PRO A 289 0.16 2.37 -0.55
C PRO A 289 0.14 2.55 0.99
N LEU A 290 0.00 1.47 1.76
CA LEU A 290 -0.17 1.55 3.21
C LEU A 290 1.15 1.47 3.98
N VAL A 291 2.13 0.74 3.44
CA VAL A 291 3.40 0.42 4.13
C VAL A 291 4.57 0.84 3.26
N SER A 292 5.68 1.24 3.90
CA SER A 292 6.91 1.62 3.21
C SER A 292 7.89 0.46 3.06
N PHE A 293 7.83 -0.48 4.00
CA PHE A 293 8.62 -1.70 4.08
C PHE A 293 7.90 -2.72 4.96
N LEU A 294 8.27 -3.99 4.83
CA LEU A 294 7.70 -5.12 5.55
C LEU A 294 8.66 -5.62 6.63
N GLU A 295 8.13 -6.08 7.75
CA GLU A 295 8.86 -6.93 8.68
C GLU A 295 9.23 -8.25 7.99
N HIS A 296 10.39 -8.83 8.28
CA HIS A 296 10.70 -10.16 7.78
C HIS A 296 9.66 -11.15 8.32
N GLY A 297 8.95 -11.83 7.41
CA GLY A 297 7.96 -12.81 7.82
C GLY A 297 8.66 -14.06 8.33
N SER A 298 8.89 -14.19 9.64
CA SER A 298 9.40 -15.42 10.24
C SER A 298 8.33 -16.51 10.17
N CYS A 299 8.27 -17.19 9.04
CA CYS A 299 7.79 -18.56 8.99
C CYS A 299 8.77 -19.40 9.81
N ASN A 300 8.48 -19.58 11.10
CA ASN A 300 9.33 -20.37 11.97
C ASN A 300 9.58 -21.73 11.30
N ARG A 301 10.83 -22.02 10.88
CA ARG A 301 11.24 -23.35 10.37
C ARG A 301 11.27 -24.32 11.55
N THR A 302 10.13 -24.59 12.17
CA THR A 302 10.02 -25.68 13.13
C THR A 302 10.02 -26.98 12.35
N ARG A 303 11.15 -27.70 12.46
CA ARG A 303 11.24 -29.15 12.22
C ARG A 303 10.06 -29.84 12.92
N GLY A 304 9.19 -30.48 12.16
CA GLY A 304 8.09 -31.30 12.69
C GLY A 304 6.75 -30.97 12.03
N ALA A 305 6.29 -31.85 11.12
CA ALA A 305 4.91 -31.85 10.64
C ALA A 305 3.93 -31.91 11.83
N PRO A 306 2.70 -31.34 11.74
CA PRO A 306 1.60 -32.18 11.27
C PRO A 306 0.38 -31.48 10.61
N ALA A 307 -0.48 -32.35 10.04
CA ALA A 307 -1.93 -32.25 9.83
C ALA A 307 -2.49 -31.26 8.78
N LEU A 308 -2.83 -31.82 7.61
CA LEU A 308 -3.82 -31.31 6.67
C LEU A 308 -5.18 -31.13 7.38
N LEU A 309 -5.59 -29.88 7.60
CA LEU A 309 -7.00 -29.54 7.83
C LEU A 309 -7.43 -28.55 6.74
N ILE A 310 -8.15 -29.07 5.75
CA ILE A 310 -8.90 -28.26 4.79
C ILE A 310 -10.03 -27.60 5.59
N ARG A 311 -9.91 -26.29 5.87
CA ARG A 311 -11.03 -25.49 6.36
C ARG A 311 -11.66 -24.75 5.18
N SER A 312 -12.89 -25.13 4.88
CA SER A 312 -13.83 -24.35 4.06
C SER A 312 -14.36 -23.21 4.91
N VAL A 313 -14.02 -21.95 4.62
CA VAL A 313 -14.78 -20.80 5.13
C VAL A 313 -14.65 -19.61 4.17
N VAL A 314 -15.60 -19.49 3.24
CA VAL A 314 -16.07 -18.17 2.80
C VAL A 314 -16.91 -17.66 3.97
N GLN A 315 -16.39 -16.74 4.76
CA GLN A 315 -17.15 -16.09 5.80
C GLN A 315 -17.90 -14.92 5.16
N GLU A 316 -19.23 -15.02 5.14
CA GLU A 316 -20.13 -13.94 4.77
C GLU A 316 -19.93 -12.74 5.72
N PRO A 317 -20.31 -11.51 5.31
CA PRO A 317 -20.05 -10.33 6.09
C PRO A 317 -21.01 -10.28 7.28
N ASP A 318 -20.58 -10.73 8.45
CA ASP A 318 -21.26 -10.38 9.71
C ASP A 318 -20.98 -8.90 10.03
N GLU A 319 -22.04 -8.11 10.18
CA GLU A 319 -22.03 -6.67 10.44
C GLU A 319 -21.57 -6.27 11.85
N ASP A 320 -21.19 -7.22 12.72
CA ASP A 320 -20.77 -6.94 14.11
C ASP A 320 -19.39 -7.53 14.41
N MET A 321 -18.31 -6.83 14.06
CA MET A 321 -16.94 -7.25 14.40
C MET A 321 -16.29 -6.35 15.45
N GLN A 322 -16.63 -6.61 16.72
CA GLN A 322 -15.86 -6.21 17.89
C GLN A 322 -14.45 -6.87 17.87
N PRO A 323 -13.39 -6.17 18.32
CA PRO A 323 -12.04 -6.74 18.36
C PRO A 323 -11.89 -7.61 19.62
N GLY A 324 -12.18 -8.90 19.51
CA GLY A 324 -11.97 -9.85 20.61
C GLY A 324 -11.73 -11.30 20.20
N GLY A 325 -12.14 -11.69 18.99
CA GLY A 325 -11.97 -13.05 18.47
C GLY A 325 -10.81 -13.16 17.49
N GLY A 326 -9.58 -12.90 17.93
CA GLY A 326 -8.40 -13.28 17.15
C GLY A 326 -8.38 -14.80 17.01
N ALA A 327 -8.82 -15.32 15.87
CA ALA A 327 -8.56 -16.71 15.51
C ALA A 327 -7.05 -16.93 15.70
N ARG A 328 -6.70 -17.78 16.66
CA ARG A 328 -5.34 -18.17 16.99
C ARG A 328 -4.68 -18.61 15.69
N ALA A 329 -3.87 -17.73 15.10
CA ALA A 329 -3.01 -18.07 13.99
C ALA A 329 -2.05 -19.11 14.54
N THR A 330 -2.40 -20.39 14.33
CA THR A 330 -1.47 -21.50 14.48
C THR A 330 -0.23 -21.10 13.71
N THR A 331 0.92 -21.09 14.40
CA THR A 331 2.25 -20.87 13.85
C THR A 331 2.38 -21.61 12.52
N ALA A 332 2.16 -20.89 11.43
CA ALA A 332 2.30 -21.44 10.10
C ALA A 332 3.81 -21.50 9.84
N ALA A 333 4.38 -22.69 9.98
CA ALA A 333 5.52 -23.07 9.15
C ALA A 333 5.19 -22.60 7.72
N CYS A 334 6.17 -22.07 6.97
CA CYS A 334 5.97 -21.58 5.59
C CYS A 334 5.37 -22.71 4.74
N GLY A 335 4.05 -22.80 4.76
CA GLY A 335 3.28 -23.74 3.97
C GLY A 335 3.49 -23.35 2.52
N LEU A 336 3.31 -24.32 1.63
CA LEU A 336 3.19 -24.00 0.21
C LEU A 336 2.21 -22.82 0.05
N PRO A 337 2.54 -21.79 -0.77
CA PRO A 337 1.69 -20.62 -0.94
C PRO A 337 0.25 -21.05 -1.12
N ALA A 338 -0.67 -20.43 -0.39
CA ALA A 338 -2.09 -20.77 -0.47
C ALA A 338 -2.55 -20.73 -1.94
N GLU A 339 -3.55 -21.53 -2.29
CA GLU A 339 -4.23 -21.44 -3.57
C GLU A 339 -5.54 -20.68 -3.34
N PRO A 340 -5.51 -19.33 -3.29
CA PRO A 340 -6.66 -18.54 -2.87
C PRO A 340 -7.80 -18.66 -3.88
N THR A 341 -9.03 -18.69 -3.37
CA THR A 341 -10.25 -18.56 -4.16
C THR A 341 -10.80 -17.15 -4.00
N VAL A 342 -10.79 -16.40 -5.10
CA VAL A 342 -11.06 -14.96 -5.14
C VAL A 342 -11.89 -14.60 -6.36
N ARG A 343 -12.44 -13.39 -6.40
CA ARG A 343 -12.93 -12.81 -7.66
C ARG A 343 -11.77 -12.16 -8.39
N LEU A 344 -11.87 -12.09 -9.72
CA LEU A 344 -10.99 -11.26 -10.55
C LEU A 344 -11.79 -10.02 -10.94
N VAL A 345 -11.48 -8.89 -10.33
CA VAL A 345 -12.22 -7.63 -10.50
C VAL A 345 -11.43 -6.70 -11.42
N GLY A 346 -12.07 -6.18 -12.46
CA GLY A 346 -11.43 -5.34 -13.47
C GLY A 346 -12.29 -4.12 -13.81
N PRO A 347 -12.46 -3.80 -15.12
CA PRO A 347 -13.08 -2.57 -15.58
C PRO A 347 -14.41 -2.22 -14.91
N GLU A 348 -14.53 -0.98 -14.44
CA GLU A 348 -15.72 -0.46 -13.73
C GLU A 348 -16.11 -1.26 -12.47
N GLY A 349 -15.17 -1.99 -11.87
CA GLY A 349 -15.43 -2.80 -10.67
C GLY A 349 -16.23 -4.06 -10.96
N ARG A 350 -16.24 -4.52 -12.22
CA ARG A 350 -16.93 -5.75 -12.64
C ARG A 350 -16.03 -6.98 -12.53
N CYS A 351 -16.66 -8.12 -12.37
CA CYS A 351 -16.02 -9.40 -12.15
C CYS A 351 -15.92 -10.23 -13.44
N VAL A 352 -14.84 -11.01 -13.56
CA VAL A 352 -14.77 -12.12 -14.52
C VAL A 352 -15.80 -13.18 -14.14
N ASP A 353 -16.74 -13.44 -15.04
CA ASP A 353 -17.93 -14.26 -14.80
C ASP A 353 -18.08 -15.35 -15.86
N VAL A 354 -18.47 -16.56 -15.44
CA VAL A 354 -18.92 -17.62 -16.33
C VAL A 354 -20.42 -17.42 -16.60
N PRO A 355 -20.83 -17.10 -17.84
CA PRO A 355 -22.20 -16.70 -18.15
C PRO A 355 -23.22 -17.73 -17.69
N TYR A 356 -24.24 -17.26 -16.96
CA TYR A 356 -25.35 -18.08 -16.44
C TYR A 356 -24.94 -19.25 -15.53
N GLY A 357 -23.65 -19.36 -15.16
CA GLY A 357 -23.10 -20.53 -14.47
C GLY A 357 -22.99 -21.79 -15.34
N TYR A 358 -22.97 -21.65 -16.67
CA TYR A 358 -22.84 -22.80 -17.57
C TYR A 358 -21.37 -23.15 -17.86
N TYR A 359 -20.96 -24.37 -17.52
CA TYR A 359 -19.56 -24.83 -17.60
C TYR A 359 -19.30 -25.83 -18.73
N TYR A 360 -20.02 -25.74 -19.86
CA TYR A 360 -19.65 -26.52 -21.06
C TYR A 360 -18.37 -25.95 -21.67
N ASN A 361 -17.54 -26.83 -22.24
CA ASN A 361 -16.24 -26.43 -22.79
C ASN A 361 -16.41 -25.41 -23.91
N GLY A 362 -15.60 -24.35 -23.87
CA GLY A 362 -15.67 -23.27 -24.85
C GLY A 362 -16.69 -22.17 -24.52
N ASN A 363 -17.40 -22.23 -23.39
CA ASN A 363 -18.24 -21.12 -22.95
C ASN A 363 -17.36 -19.90 -22.64
N GLN A 364 -17.60 -18.78 -23.33
CA GLN A 364 -16.78 -17.57 -23.21
C GLN A 364 -17.05 -16.88 -21.88
N VAL A 365 -15.98 -16.57 -21.13
CA VAL A 365 -16.10 -15.77 -19.91
C VAL A 365 -16.42 -14.31 -20.27
N GLN A 366 -17.18 -13.65 -19.41
CA GLN A 366 -17.68 -12.30 -19.66
C GLN A 366 -17.41 -11.38 -18.49
N LEU A 367 -17.59 -10.09 -18.72
CA LEU A 367 -17.61 -9.07 -17.69
C LEU A 367 -19.04 -8.95 -17.12
N TRP A 368 -19.19 -9.12 -15.80
CA TRP A 368 -20.48 -9.03 -15.12
C TRP A 368 -20.39 -8.27 -13.80
N SER A 369 -21.50 -7.69 -13.35
CA SER A 369 -21.58 -7.11 -11.99
C SER A 369 -21.15 -8.14 -10.95
N CYS A 370 -20.28 -7.72 -10.03
CA CYS A 370 -19.83 -8.59 -8.95
C CYS A 370 -21.01 -8.95 -8.04
N LYS A 371 -21.22 -10.24 -7.81
CA LYS A 371 -22.26 -10.77 -6.92
C LYS A 371 -21.78 -10.70 -5.48
N SER A 372 -22.65 -10.38 -4.53
CA SER A 372 -22.34 -10.46 -3.09
C SER A 372 -22.37 -11.89 -2.55
N THR A 373 -22.97 -12.83 -3.28
CA THR A 373 -23.15 -14.24 -2.88
C THR A 373 -21.93 -15.10 -3.20
N SER A 374 -21.85 -16.29 -2.59
CA SER A 374 -20.88 -17.37 -2.87
C SER A 374 -21.03 -18.03 -4.25
N ALA A 375 -21.56 -17.30 -5.25
CA ALA A 375 -21.78 -17.78 -6.60
C ALA A 375 -20.46 -18.22 -7.27
N VAL A 376 -20.28 -19.54 -7.40
CA VAL A 376 -19.07 -20.18 -7.92
C VAL A 376 -18.65 -19.65 -9.29
N ASN A 377 -19.60 -19.18 -10.10
CA ASN A 377 -19.37 -18.66 -11.45
C ASN A 377 -18.60 -17.32 -11.51
N GLN A 378 -18.29 -16.71 -10.36
CA GLN A 378 -17.39 -15.56 -10.24
C GLN A 378 -16.22 -15.82 -9.29
N LEU A 379 -16.11 -17.03 -8.76
CA LEU A 379 -15.03 -17.44 -7.88
C LEU A 379 -13.98 -18.23 -8.68
N TRP A 380 -12.74 -17.79 -8.57
CA TRP A 380 -11.58 -18.29 -9.28
C TRP A 380 -10.50 -18.71 -8.28
N THR A 381 -10.13 -19.98 -8.29
CA THR A 381 -9.00 -20.50 -7.52
C THR A 381 -7.71 -20.35 -8.32
N LEU A 382 -6.77 -19.58 -7.77
CA LEU A 382 -5.43 -19.41 -8.34
C LEU A 382 -4.57 -20.61 -7.91
N LYS A 383 -4.32 -21.55 -8.82
CA LYS A 383 -3.61 -22.80 -8.52
C LYS A 383 -2.11 -22.64 -8.74
N ARG A 384 -1.31 -23.37 -7.95
CA ARG A 384 0.16 -23.31 -8.03
C ARG A 384 0.75 -23.80 -9.35
N ASP A 385 -0.02 -24.60 -10.11
CA ASP A 385 0.34 -25.02 -11.47
C ASP A 385 0.17 -23.90 -12.53
N GLY A 386 -0.29 -22.71 -12.11
CA GLY A 386 -0.54 -21.55 -12.97
C GLY A 386 -1.91 -21.56 -13.64
N THR A 387 -2.76 -22.55 -13.36
CA THR A 387 -4.15 -22.53 -13.84
C THR A 387 -5.02 -21.64 -12.95
N ILE A 388 -5.99 -20.98 -13.57
CA ILE A 388 -7.03 -20.20 -12.87
C ILE A 388 -8.33 -20.98 -13.04
N ARG A 389 -8.92 -21.48 -11.94
CA ARG A 389 -10.01 -22.46 -12.02
C ARG A 389 -11.31 -21.98 -11.42
N SER A 390 -12.42 -22.31 -12.06
CA SER A 390 -13.77 -22.10 -11.52
C SER A 390 -14.59 -23.36 -11.72
N ASN A 391 -15.24 -23.85 -10.65
CA ASN A 391 -16.01 -25.11 -10.63
C ASN A 391 -15.29 -26.31 -11.30
N GLY A 392 -13.98 -26.45 -11.03
CA GLY A 392 -13.16 -27.53 -11.60
C GLY A 392 -12.66 -27.32 -13.04
N LYS A 393 -13.25 -26.38 -13.79
CA LYS A 393 -12.81 -25.97 -15.13
C LYS A 393 -11.71 -24.91 -15.05
N CYS A 394 -10.91 -24.80 -16.10
CA CYS A 394 -9.83 -23.83 -16.22
C CYS A 394 -10.24 -22.67 -17.11
N LEU A 395 -9.80 -21.45 -16.77
CA LEU A 395 -9.75 -20.32 -17.68
C LEU A 395 -8.72 -20.62 -18.77
N THR A 396 -9.15 -20.62 -20.02
CA THR A 396 -8.35 -21.08 -21.16
C THR A 396 -8.51 -20.11 -22.32
N SER A 397 -7.42 -19.82 -23.04
CA SER A 397 -7.51 -19.13 -24.33
C SER A 397 -7.95 -20.09 -25.43
N SER A 398 -8.95 -19.72 -26.22
CA SER A 398 -9.44 -20.54 -27.33
C SER A 398 -8.45 -20.67 -28.51
N GLY A 399 -7.36 -19.90 -28.50
CA GLY A 399 -6.35 -19.86 -29.56
C GLY A 399 -5.05 -19.18 -29.11
N ASP A 400 -4.02 -19.19 -29.96
CA ASP A 400 -2.70 -18.59 -29.67
C ASP A 400 -2.52 -17.17 -30.26
N ALA A 401 -3.55 -16.64 -30.93
CA ALA A 401 -3.51 -15.32 -31.55
C ALA A 401 -4.27 -14.29 -30.71
N ALA A 402 -3.85 -13.02 -30.79
CA ALA A 402 -4.61 -11.91 -30.24
C ALA A 402 -6.03 -11.87 -30.85
N GLY A 403 -7.04 -11.68 -30.00
CA GLY A 403 -8.45 -11.75 -30.35
C GLY A 403 -9.10 -13.12 -30.06
N ALA A 404 -8.34 -14.15 -29.70
CA ALA A 404 -8.91 -15.39 -29.22
C ALA A 404 -9.76 -15.17 -27.95
N ARG A 405 -10.83 -15.95 -27.78
CA ARG A 405 -11.76 -15.82 -26.65
C ARG A 405 -11.14 -16.42 -25.41
N ALA A 406 -11.39 -15.79 -24.26
CA ALA A 406 -11.16 -16.43 -22.97
C ALA A 406 -12.39 -17.26 -22.63
N VAL A 407 -12.21 -18.56 -22.38
CA VAL A 407 -13.31 -19.52 -22.18
C VAL A 407 -13.07 -20.34 -20.91
N VAL A 408 -14.11 -20.99 -20.41
CA VAL A 408 -13.94 -22.13 -19.50
C VAL A 408 -13.79 -23.41 -20.30
N ASP A 409 -12.82 -24.24 -19.90
CA ASP A 409 -12.55 -25.53 -20.54
C ASP A 409 -12.05 -26.55 -19.51
N ASP A 410 -12.00 -27.83 -19.90
CA ASP A 410 -11.42 -28.87 -19.06
C ASP A 410 -9.95 -28.60 -18.76
N CYS A 411 -9.56 -28.78 -17.50
CA CYS A 411 -8.17 -28.65 -17.09
C CYS A 411 -7.36 -29.87 -17.58
N PRO A 412 -6.32 -29.68 -18.39
CA PRO A 412 -5.46 -30.79 -18.79
C PRO A 412 -4.70 -31.36 -17.58
N ARG A 413 -4.34 -32.64 -17.64
CA ARG A 413 -3.56 -33.32 -16.59
C ARG A 413 -2.20 -32.64 -16.34
N PHE A 414 -1.59 -32.10 -17.38
CA PHE A 414 -0.32 -31.35 -17.34
C PHE A 414 -0.53 -29.98 -18.02
N PRO A 415 -0.86 -28.93 -17.26
CA PRO A 415 -1.12 -27.59 -17.80
C PRO A 415 0.08 -26.98 -18.52
N THR A 416 -0.11 -26.59 -19.79
CA THR A 416 0.87 -25.86 -20.61
C THR A 416 0.19 -24.84 -21.51
N GLY A 417 0.94 -23.88 -22.05
CA GLY A 417 0.45 -22.95 -23.07
C GLY A 417 -0.80 -22.15 -22.65
N ARG A 418 -1.91 -22.39 -23.36
CA ARG A 418 -3.17 -21.60 -23.37
C ARG A 418 -3.97 -21.58 -22.06
N VAL A 419 -3.59 -22.40 -21.07
CA VAL A 419 -4.29 -22.54 -19.79
C VAL A 419 -3.46 -22.06 -18.60
N VAL A 420 -2.19 -21.73 -18.83
CA VAL A 420 -1.25 -21.32 -17.78
C VAL A 420 -1.11 -19.80 -17.79
N TRP A 421 -1.58 -19.18 -16.71
CA TRP A 421 -1.60 -17.74 -16.51
C TRP A 421 -0.63 -17.31 -15.41
N GLU A 422 -0.16 -16.09 -15.53
CA GLU A 422 0.57 -15.35 -14.51
C GLU A 422 -0.22 -14.08 -14.19
N VAL A 423 -0.78 -14.00 -12.99
CA VAL A 423 -1.34 -12.74 -12.47
C VAL A 423 -0.20 -11.94 -11.85
N ARG A 424 0.13 -10.81 -12.47
CA ARG A 424 1.19 -9.91 -12.05
C ARG A 424 0.68 -8.89 -11.03
N VAL A 425 1.58 -8.36 -10.21
CA VAL A 425 1.24 -7.37 -9.15
C VAL A 425 0.59 -6.09 -9.73
N ASP A 426 0.99 -5.70 -10.94
CA ASP A 426 0.43 -4.56 -11.65
C ASP A 426 -1.01 -4.79 -12.16
N GLY A 427 -1.48 -6.04 -12.18
CA GLY A 427 -2.86 -6.44 -12.52
C GLY A 427 -3.00 -7.09 -13.88
N THR A 428 -1.90 -7.21 -14.60
CA THR A 428 -1.91 -7.88 -15.88
C THR A 428 -1.99 -9.40 -15.65
N VAL A 429 -2.97 -10.05 -16.28
CA VAL A 429 -3.14 -11.52 -16.25
C VAL A 429 -2.63 -12.08 -17.58
N ALA A 430 -1.37 -12.50 -17.61
CA ALA A 430 -0.66 -12.86 -18.82
C ALA A 430 -0.68 -14.38 -19.07
N LEU A 431 -0.82 -14.81 -20.32
CA LEU A 431 -0.53 -16.19 -20.70
C LEU A 431 0.98 -16.41 -20.63
N LYS A 432 1.41 -17.27 -19.70
CA LYS A 432 2.82 -17.44 -19.30
C LYS A 432 3.75 -17.77 -20.47
N TRP A 433 3.27 -18.56 -21.43
CA TRP A 433 4.07 -19.07 -22.55
C TRP A 433 3.75 -18.37 -23.87
N SER A 434 2.97 -17.29 -23.82
CA SER A 434 2.65 -16.48 -24.99
C SER A 434 3.69 -15.38 -25.21
N ARG A 435 3.76 -14.84 -26.43
CA ARG A 435 4.56 -13.64 -26.75
C ARG A 435 3.80 -12.36 -26.34
N GLY A 436 3.46 -12.24 -25.06
CA GLY A 436 2.85 -11.03 -24.48
C GLY A 436 1.32 -10.94 -24.54
N LEU A 437 0.61 -12.06 -24.68
CA LEU A 437 -0.85 -12.07 -24.65
C LEU A 437 -1.38 -12.03 -23.21
N VAL A 438 -2.37 -11.17 -22.98
CA VAL A 438 -2.97 -10.90 -21.67
C VAL A 438 -4.49 -10.97 -21.74
N LEU A 439 -5.13 -11.30 -20.62
CA LEU A 439 -6.58 -11.26 -20.47
C LEU A 439 -7.07 -9.82 -20.62
N ALA A 440 -8.02 -9.61 -21.52
CA ALA A 440 -8.50 -8.29 -21.89
C ALA A 440 -10.00 -8.29 -22.13
N VAL A 441 -10.61 -7.11 -21.97
CA VAL A 441 -11.95 -6.82 -22.46
C VAL A 441 -11.87 -5.54 -23.30
N THR A 442 -12.55 -5.53 -24.45
CA THR A 442 -12.51 -4.38 -25.39
C THR A 442 -13.69 -3.42 -25.22
N SER A 443 -14.56 -3.71 -24.26
CA SER A 443 -15.70 -2.88 -23.91
C SER A 443 -16.02 -3.11 -22.44
N SER A 444 -16.25 -2.05 -21.70
CA SER A 444 -16.66 -2.13 -20.32
C SER A 444 -18.11 -2.59 -20.20
N THR A 445 -18.93 -2.57 -21.26
CA THR A 445 -20.36 -2.93 -21.17
C THR A 445 -20.59 -4.29 -20.51
N LEU A 446 -21.68 -4.41 -19.75
CA LEU A 446 -22.13 -5.71 -19.24
C LEU A 446 -22.24 -6.73 -20.39
N PHE A 447 -21.93 -7.99 -20.10
CA PHE A 447 -21.89 -9.10 -21.06
C PHE A 447 -20.74 -9.06 -22.08
N ALA A 448 -19.85 -8.06 -22.02
CA ALA A 448 -18.68 -8.05 -22.90
C ALA A 448 -17.84 -9.33 -22.67
N GLY A 449 -17.67 -10.12 -23.72
CA GLY A 449 -16.86 -11.33 -23.69
C GLY A 449 -15.38 -10.99 -23.58
N LEU A 450 -14.67 -11.67 -22.69
CA LEU A 450 -13.23 -11.49 -22.53
C LEU A 450 -12.47 -12.20 -23.66
N THR A 451 -11.32 -11.64 -23.99
CA THR A 451 -10.41 -12.13 -25.03
C THR A 451 -8.98 -12.12 -24.51
N VAL A 452 -8.05 -12.70 -25.27
CA VAL A 452 -6.62 -12.45 -25.10
C VAL A 452 -6.14 -11.43 -26.11
N ARG A 453 -5.36 -10.44 -25.69
CA ARG A 453 -4.83 -9.39 -26.57
C ARG A 453 -3.38 -9.10 -26.25
N GLN A 454 -2.70 -8.36 -27.13
CA GLN A 454 -1.39 -7.81 -26.80
C GLN A 454 -1.51 -6.82 -25.64
N ASP A 455 -0.54 -6.84 -24.74
CA ASP A 455 -0.48 -5.96 -23.58
C ASP A 455 -0.36 -4.49 -24.01
N ASP A 456 -1.44 -3.72 -23.87
CA ASP A 456 -1.48 -2.27 -24.10
C ASP A 456 -1.37 -1.49 -22.79
N ARG A 457 -1.31 -2.19 -21.64
CA ARG A 457 -1.31 -1.64 -20.29
C ARG A 457 -2.51 -0.73 -20.00
N GLY A 458 -3.64 -0.95 -20.65
CA GLY A 458 -4.90 -0.24 -20.43
C GLY A 458 -5.66 -0.71 -19.19
N THR A 459 -6.67 0.05 -18.78
CA THR A 459 -7.60 -0.36 -17.71
C THR A 459 -8.41 -1.59 -18.13
N GLY A 460 -8.71 -1.76 -19.42
CA GLY A 460 -9.34 -2.96 -20.01
C GLY A 460 -8.55 -4.27 -19.89
N GLN A 461 -7.30 -4.18 -19.43
CA GLN A 461 -6.36 -5.31 -19.24
C GLN A 461 -5.86 -5.43 -17.80
N SER A 462 -6.52 -4.75 -16.86
CA SER A 462 -6.14 -4.68 -15.45
C SER A 462 -7.14 -5.40 -14.58
N TRP A 463 -6.68 -6.43 -13.87
CA TRP A 463 -7.48 -7.29 -13.03
C TRP A 463 -6.84 -7.40 -11.65
N THR A 464 -7.63 -7.21 -10.60
CA THR A 464 -7.20 -7.41 -9.22
C THR A 464 -7.86 -8.67 -8.66
N PRO A 465 -7.07 -9.63 -8.14
CA PRO A 465 -7.62 -10.77 -7.42
C PRO A 465 -8.05 -10.32 -6.01
N THR A 466 -9.35 -10.12 -5.79
CA THR A 466 -9.92 -9.58 -4.55
C THR A 466 -11.36 -10.02 -4.35
N ASN A 467 -11.75 -10.23 -3.10
CA ASN A 467 -13.16 -10.40 -2.72
C ASN A 467 -13.79 -9.08 -2.22
N VAL A 468 -12.97 -8.03 -2.04
CA VAL A 468 -13.42 -6.66 -1.76
C VAL A 468 -13.66 -5.94 -3.09
N THR A 469 -14.90 -6.02 -3.58
CA THR A 469 -15.26 -5.57 -4.93
C THR A 469 -15.59 -4.07 -5.02
N ALA A 470 -15.86 -3.43 -3.89
CA ALA A 470 -16.10 -1.99 -3.83
C ALA A 470 -14.77 -1.22 -4.06
N PRO A 471 -14.79 -0.10 -4.81
CA PRO A 471 -13.61 0.75 -4.95
C PRO A 471 -13.21 1.33 -3.58
N LEU A 472 -11.93 1.64 -3.43
CA LEU A 472 -11.44 2.30 -2.23
C LEU A 472 -11.66 3.81 -2.33
N ASP A 473 -12.56 4.34 -1.52
CA ASP A 473 -12.75 5.79 -1.39
C ASP A 473 -11.74 6.39 -0.40
N ALA A 474 -10.84 7.24 -0.89
CA ALA A 474 -9.81 7.89 -0.09
C ALA A 474 -9.44 9.27 -0.64
N ALA A 475 -9.00 10.18 0.23
CA ALA A 475 -8.36 11.41 -0.25
C ALA A 475 -6.93 11.09 -0.71
N ILE A 476 -6.57 11.56 -1.90
CA ILE A 476 -5.19 11.47 -2.42
C ILE A 476 -4.49 12.77 -2.09
N VAL A 477 -3.39 12.70 -1.34
CA VAL A 477 -2.79 13.88 -0.74
C VAL A 477 -1.32 13.96 -1.11
N GLY A 478 -0.92 15.09 -1.69
CA GLY A 478 0.38 15.28 -2.34
C GLY A 478 1.27 16.30 -1.64
N PHE A 479 2.02 17.06 -2.42
CA PHE A 479 2.91 18.10 -1.92
C PHE A 479 2.22 19.15 -1.04
N ARG A 480 2.93 19.67 -0.02
CA ARG A 480 2.44 20.70 0.94
C ARG A 480 1.14 20.36 1.66
N ASP A 481 0.89 19.08 1.88
CA ASP A 481 -0.32 18.62 2.55
C ASP A 481 -1.63 18.88 1.78
N LEU A 482 -1.53 19.21 0.48
CA LEU A 482 -2.67 19.51 -0.37
C LEU A 482 -3.30 18.25 -0.97
N CYS A 483 -4.63 18.19 -0.94
CA CYS A 483 -5.44 17.13 -1.55
C CYS A 483 -5.57 17.35 -3.05
N LEU A 484 -5.44 16.27 -3.83
CA LEU A 484 -5.82 16.24 -5.24
C LEU A 484 -7.33 16.46 -5.36
N GLN A 485 -7.73 17.38 -6.21
CA GLN A 485 -9.12 17.78 -6.42
C GLN A 485 -9.39 17.91 -7.92
N ALA A 486 -10.64 17.71 -8.31
CA ALA A 486 -11.12 18.05 -9.63
C ALA A 486 -12.32 19.01 -9.50
N ASP A 487 -12.42 19.96 -10.41
CA ASP A 487 -13.62 20.79 -10.54
C ASP A 487 -14.64 20.13 -11.49
N TYR A 488 -15.83 20.75 -11.59
CA TYR A 488 -16.90 20.27 -12.47
C TYR A 488 -16.54 20.30 -13.97
N ALA A 489 -15.52 21.07 -14.37
CA ALA A 489 -15.04 21.13 -15.74
C ALA A 489 -13.99 20.04 -16.04
N GLY A 490 -13.60 19.25 -15.04
CA GLY A 490 -12.58 18.20 -15.15
C GLY A 490 -11.15 18.72 -14.99
N SER A 491 -10.96 19.98 -14.58
CA SER A 491 -9.63 20.50 -14.28
C SER A 491 -9.12 19.91 -12.98
N VAL A 492 -7.88 19.42 -12.99
CA VAL A 492 -7.25 18.77 -11.84
C VAL A 492 -6.26 19.73 -11.19
N SER A 493 -6.37 19.88 -9.87
CA SER A 493 -5.51 20.75 -9.07
C SER A 493 -5.24 20.15 -7.69
N VAL A 494 -4.38 20.80 -6.92
CA VAL A 494 -4.21 20.49 -5.49
C VAL A 494 -4.65 21.68 -4.65
N ALA A 495 -5.39 21.42 -3.57
CA ALA A 495 -5.87 22.45 -2.66
C ALA A 495 -5.94 21.92 -1.22
N ALA A 496 -6.23 22.78 -0.25
CA ALA A 496 -6.42 22.37 1.14
C ALA A 496 -7.46 21.24 1.20
N CYS A 497 -7.16 20.21 1.99
CA CYS A 497 -8.06 19.09 2.18
C CYS A 497 -9.35 19.55 2.85
N ARG A 498 -10.48 19.19 2.25
CA ARG A 498 -11.82 19.43 2.79
C ARG A 498 -12.51 18.09 2.99
N ASP A 499 -13.43 18.06 3.95
CA ASP A 499 -14.30 16.90 4.12
C ASP A 499 -15.06 16.62 2.82
N GLY A 500 -15.19 15.34 2.46
CA GLY A 500 -15.84 14.90 1.23
C GLY A 500 -14.96 14.91 -0.04
N VAL A 501 -13.74 15.45 0.01
CA VAL A 501 -12.77 15.29 -1.10
C VAL A 501 -12.22 13.86 -1.06
N GLN A 502 -12.86 12.97 -1.83
CA GLN A 502 -12.47 11.58 -1.95
C GLN A 502 -12.45 11.16 -3.41
N TRP A 503 -11.47 10.34 -3.77
CA TRP A 503 -11.39 9.66 -5.05
C TRP A 503 -11.75 8.20 -4.84
N SER A 504 -12.48 7.62 -5.79
CA SER A 504 -12.75 6.19 -5.83
C SER A 504 -11.65 5.50 -6.63
N LEU A 505 -10.84 4.68 -5.95
CA LEU A 505 -9.76 3.90 -6.55
C LEU A 505 -10.31 2.53 -6.97
N TYR A 506 -10.43 2.33 -8.29
CA TYR A 506 -11.01 1.10 -8.83
C TYR A 506 -9.97 -0.01 -8.97
N PRO A 507 -10.39 -1.29 -8.88
CA PRO A 507 -9.50 -2.44 -9.07
C PRO A 507 -8.82 -2.53 -10.45
N ASP A 508 -9.38 -1.89 -11.48
CA ASP A 508 -8.78 -1.75 -12.82
C ASP A 508 -7.62 -0.73 -12.87
N GLY A 509 -7.35 0.00 -11.79
CA GLY A 509 -6.36 1.06 -11.73
C GLY A 509 -6.84 2.42 -12.23
N SER A 510 -8.13 2.56 -12.57
CA SER A 510 -8.73 3.88 -12.79
C SER A 510 -8.95 4.61 -11.47
N VAL A 511 -8.76 5.92 -11.50
CA VAL A 511 -8.98 6.83 -10.38
C VAL A 511 -10.14 7.73 -10.75
N ARG A 512 -11.26 7.67 -10.03
CA ARG A 512 -12.52 8.32 -10.42
C ARG A 512 -12.96 9.35 -9.38
N PRO A 513 -13.57 10.47 -9.80
CA PRO A 513 -14.18 11.41 -8.87
C PRO A 513 -15.32 10.72 -8.10
N PRO A 514 -15.71 11.26 -6.94
CA PRO A 514 -16.67 10.58 -6.08
C PRO A 514 -18.06 10.49 -6.74
N ALA A 515 -18.72 9.34 -6.56
CA ALA A 515 -19.92 8.96 -7.30
C ALA A 515 -21.13 9.92 -7.16
N TRP A 516 -21.21 10.69 -6.07
CA TRP A 516 -22.31 11.63 -5.83
C TRP A 516 -22.38 12.77 -6.85
N LEU A 517 -21.33 12.97 -7.64
CA LEU A 517 -21.33 13.94 -8.74
C LEU A 517 -22.07 13.43 -10.00
N LEU A 518 -22.64 12.21 -10.00
CA LEU A 518 -23.12 11.51 -11.21
C LEU A 518 -21.99 11.29 -12.24
N LEU A 519 -20.74 11.46 -11.82
CA LEU A 519 -19.52 11.38 -12.63
C LEU A 519 -18.79 10.04 -12.50
N GLN A 520 -19.46 8.97 -12.06
CA GLN A 520 -18.84 7.63 -11.94
C GLN A 520 -18.28 7.08 -13.27
N TRP A 521 -18.72 7.67 -14.38
CA TRP A 521 -18.26 7.41 -15.74
C TRP A 521 -17.06 8.26 -16.15
N GLN A 522 -16.55 9.08 -15.24
CA GLN A 522 -15.35 9.88 -15.46
C GLN A 522 -14.14 9.26 -14.79
N CYS A 523 -12.99 9.44 -15.42
CA CYS A 523 -11.70 8.91 -15.01
C CYS A 523 -10.66 10.03 -15.05
N LEU A 524 -9.76 10.01 -14.08
CA LEU A 524 -8.51 10.73 -14.17
C LEU A 524 -7.70 10.15 -15.34
N ALA A 525 -7.27 11.00 -16.25
CA ALA A 525 -6.50 10.63 -17.43
C ALA A 525 -5.30 11.56 -17.59
N ALA A 526 -4.20 11.01 -18.08
CA ALA A 526 -3.06 11.78 -18.55
C ALA A 526 -3.03 11.78 -20.08
N ASP A 527 -2.66 12.91 -20.68
CA ASP A 527 -2.39 12.97 -22.11
C ASP A 527 -0.89 12.91 -22.42
N ALA A 528 -0.55 12.74 -23.69
CA ALA A 528 0.83 12.67 -24.14
C ALA A 528 1.62 13.99 -23.96
N SER A 529 0.93 15.12 -23.79
CA SER A 529 1.56 16.43 -23.52
C SER A 529 1.88 16.64 -22.04
N GLY A 530 1.48 15.69 -21.19
CA GLY A 530 1.67 15.72 -19.74
C GLY A 530 0.50 16.32 -18.97
N GLY A 531 -0.57 16.75 -19.66
CA GLY A 531 -1.78 17.25 -19.04
C GLY A 531 -2.50 16.16 -18.26
N VAL A 532 -3.08 16.53 -17.11
CA VAL A 532 -3.90 15.63 -16.29
C VAL A 532 -5.28 16.25 -16.14
N THR A 533 -6.30 15.50 -16.52
CA THR A 533 -7.70 15.95 -16.51
C THR A 533 -8.61 14.82 -16.05
N VAL A 534 -9.81 15.18 -15.60
CA VAL A 534 -10.92 14.24 -15.44
C VAL A 534 -11.79 14.33 -16.68
N LYS A 535 -11.95 13.21 -17.38
CA LYS A 535 -12.75 13.09 -18.60
C LYS A 535 -13.66 11.88 -18.52
N LEU A 536 -14.60 11.74 -19.45
CA LEU A 536 -15.36 10.49 -19.61
C LEU A 536 -14.38 9.33 -19.86
N CYS A 537 -14.51 8.23 -19.10
CA CYS A 537 -13.65 7.06 -19.24
C CYS A 537 -13.78 6.45 -20.64
N ASP A 538 -12.67 6.04 -21.23
CA ASP A 538 -12.64 5.34 -22.49
C ASP A 538 -13.28 3.96 -22.29
N GLY A 539 -14.37 3.67 -23.03
CA GLY A 539 -15.15 2.44 -22.81
C GLY A 539 -14.40 1.13 -23.05
N ALA A 540 -13.31 1.14 -23.84
CA ALA A 540 -12.42 -0.01 -23.99
C ALA A 540 -11.33 -0.09 -22.90
N GLY A 541 -11.14 1.00 -22.16
CA GLY A 541 -10.10 1.21 -21.17
C GLY A 541 -8.75 1.58 -21.77
N SER A 542 -8.30 2.82 -21.54
CA SER A 542 -7.03 3.33 -22.06
C SER A 542 -5.89 3.17 -21.05
N SER A 543 -4.65 3.06 -21.54
CA SER A 543 -3.46 3.13 -20.69
C SER A 543 -3.23 4.54 -20.14
N CYS A 544 -3.74 5.57 -20.83
CA CYS A 544 -3.74 6.94 -20.35
C CYS A 544 -4.65 7.13 -19.10
N GLU A 545 -5.52 6.16 -18.78
CA GLU A 545 -6.45 6.18 -17.63
C GLU A 545 -6.08 5.22 -16.50
N ARG A 546 -5.02 4.41 -16.69
CA ARG A 546 -4.56 3.45 -15.69
C ARG A 546 -3.42 4.03 -14.87
N TRP A 547 -3.63 4.06 -13.57
CA TRP A 547 -2.71 4.58 -12.57
C TRP A 547 -2.27 3.47 -11.61
N VAL A 548 -0.99 3.47 -11.24
CA VAL A 548 -0.40 2.51 -10.32
C VAL A 548 0.23 3.27 -9.16
N PHE A 549 -0.32 3.06 -7.96
CA PHE A 549 0.27 3.54 -6.71
C PHE A 549 1.47 2.67 -6.38
N ARG A 550 2.65 3.29 -6.26
CA ARG A 550 3.92 2.60 -6.02
C ARG A 550 4.37 2.77 -4.57
N ASN A 551 5.19 1.83 -4.11
CA ASN A 551 5.73 1.82 -2.74
C ASN A 551 6.67 3.01 -2.46
N ASP A 552 7.20 3.64 -3.50
CA ASP A 552 8.05 4.85 -3.40
C ASP A 552 7.24 6.15 -3.21
N GLY A 553 5.91 6.06 -3.10
CA GLY A 553 5.00 7.18 -2.93
C GLY A 553 4.58 7.86 -4.24
N THR A 554 5.05 7.40 -5.39
CA THR A 554 4.64 7.94 -6.70
C THR A 554 3.34 7.31 -7.21
N ILE A 555 2.59 8.05 -8.03
CA ILE A 555 1.43 7.54 -8.77
C ILE A 555 1.81 7.51 -10.25
N PHE A 556 2.03 6.33 -10.80
CA PHE A 556 2.51 6.12 -12.16
C PHE A 556 1.38 5.94 -13.15
N ASN A 557 1.40 6.67 -14.26
CA ASN A 557 0.48 6.49 -15.37
C ASN A 557 1.08 5.51 -16.39
N THR A 558 0.36 4.44 -16.72
CA THR A 558 0.91 3.40 -17.60
C THR A 558 1.06 3.89 -19.04
N GLY A 559 0.13 4.68 -19.56
CA GLY A 559 0.16 5.18 -20.93
C GLY A 559 1.35 6.10 -21.23
N THR A 560 1.61 7.06 -20.34
CA THR A 560 2.68 8.05 -20.51
C THR A 560 4.04 7.55 -20.03
N GLY A 561 4.09 6.54 -19.14
CA GLY A 561 5.34 6.11 -18.52
C GLY A 561 5.90 7.11 -17.49
N MET A 562 5.09 8.06 -17.04
CA MET A 562 5.45 9.15 -16.15
C MET A 562 4.65 9.08 -14.83
N VAL A 563 5.03 9.89 -13.84
CA VAL A 563 4.37 9.96 -12.53
C VAL A 563 3.63 11.27 -12.34
N LEU A 564 2.55 11.24 -11.54
CA LEU A 564 1.78 12.42 -11.15
C LEU A 564 2.66 13.40 -10.36
N ASP A 565 2.63 14.67 -10.73
CA ASP A 565 3.52 15.70 -10.19
C ASP A 565 2.73 17.01 -9.97
N ALA A 566 2.71 17.48 -8.72
CA ALA A 566 2.06 18.73 -8.32
C ALA A 566 3.11 19.84 -8.16
N ARG A 567 3.44 20.50 -9.27
CA ARG A 567 4.48 21.54 -9.30
C ARG A 567 3.87 22.93 -9.06
N PRO A 568 4.52 23.82 -8.29
CA PRO A 568 4.14 25.23 -8.26
C PRO A 568 4.10 25.79 -9.69
N SER A 569 3.07 26.58 -10.02
CA SER A 569 3.01 27.19 -11.35
C SER A 569 4.19 28.15 -11.54
N ALA A 570 4.66 28.32 -12.77
CA ALA A 570 5.75 29.26 -13.05
C ALA A 570 5.31 30.71 -12.76
N GLY A 571 6.17 31.48 -12.09
CA GLY A 571 5.95 32.90 -11.77
C GLY A 571 6.12 33.21 -10.28
N ALA A 572 6.70 34.37 -9.96
CA ALA A 572 7.08 34.74 -8.59
C ALA A 572 5.91 34.79 -7.59
N ASN A 573 4.67 34.92 -8.08
CA ASN A 573 3.45 35.01 -7.26
C ASN A 573 2.48 33.82 -7.44
N ALA A 574 2.93 32.71 -8.02
CA ALA A 574 2.07 31.54 -8.21
C ALA A 574 1.76 30.84 -6.88
N THR A 575 0.56 31.08 -6.36
CA THR A 575 0.00 30.31 -5.23
C THR A 575 -0.62 28.98 -5.68
N ALA A 576 -0.93 28.85 -6.97
CA ALA A 576 -1.49 27.65 -7.57
C ALA A 576 -0.40 26.65 -7.97
N SER A 577 -0.68 25.37 -7.79
CA SER A 577 0.12 24.27 -8.33
C SER A 577 -0.57 23.68 -9.55
N GLN A 578 0.20 23.38 -10.60
CA GLN A 578 -0.24 22.59 -11.74
C GLN A 578 -0.06 21.11 -11.42
N VAL A 579 -1.08 20.31 -11.76
CA VAL A 579 -1.00 18.85 -11.71
C VAL A 579 -0.77 18.33 -13.11
N ILE A 580 0.35 17.64 -13.30
CA ILE A 580 0.77 17.07 -14.58
C ILE A 580 1.30 15.65 -14.37
N VAL A 581 1.73 15.00 -15.45
CA VAL A 581 2.67 13.88 -15.37
C VAL A 581 4.06 14.30 -15.82
N SER A 582 5.10 13.80 -15.13
CA SER A 582 6.50 14.07 -15.44
C SER A 582 7.39 12.85 -15.13
N PRO A 583 8.63 12.75 -15.64
CA PRO A 583 9.55 11.68 -15.27
C PRO A 583 9.76 11.61 -13.76
N ALA A 584 9.89 10.41 -13.21
CA ALA A 584 10.15 10.24 -11.78
C ALA A 584 11.51 10.85 -11.40
N THR A 585 11.50 11.80 -10.47
CA THR A 585 12.68 12.54 -9.99
C THR A 585 12.99 12.28 -8.51
N GLY A 586 12.04 11.69 -7.76
CA GLY A 586 12.11 11.60 -6.30
C GLY A 586 11.78 12.90 -5.58
N SER A 587 11.34 13.93 -6.32
CA SER A 587 10.92 15.22 -5.75
C SER A 587 9.74 15.05 -4.78
N PRO A 588 9.67 15.84 -3.68
CA PRO A 588 8.49 15.92 -2.83
C PRO A 588 7.20 16.29 -3.58
N THR A 589 7.29 16.92 -4.76
CA THR A 589 6.14 17.26 -5.62
C THR A 589 5.47 16.03 -6.24
N GLN A 590 6.17 14.89 -6.28
CA GLN A 590 5.73 13.61 -6.83
C GLN A 590 5.36 12.59 -5.75
N GLN A 591 5.35 13.01 -4.47
CA GLN A 591 5.05 12.15 -3.33
C GLN A 591 3.58 12.28 -2.95
N TRP A 592 2.89 11.14 -2.93
CA TRP A 592 1.46 11.03 -2.69
C TRP A 592 1.17 9.98 -1.63
N THR A 593 0.11 10.19 -0.87
CA THR A 593 -0.38 9.22 0.12
C THR A 593 -1.90 9.18 0.15
N LEU A 594 -2.45 8.08 0.62
CA LEU A 594 -3.89 7.91 0.83
C LEU A 594 -4.24 8.23 2.27
N MET A 595 -5.27 9.05 2.48
CA MET A 595 -5.87 9.23 3.80
C MET A 595 -6.92 8.16 4.03
N LEU A 596 -6.70 7.35 5.05
CA LEU A 596 -7.56 6.23 5.42
C LEU A 596 -8.78 6.67 6.20
#